data_AF-A0A7S2QA98-F1
#
_entry.id   AF-A0A7S2QA98-F1
#
_cell.length_a   1.000
_cell.length_b   1.000
_cell.length_c   1.000
_cell.angle_alpha   90.00
_cell.angle_beta   90.00
_cell.angle_gamma   90.00
#
_symmetry.space_group_name_H-M   'P 1'
#
loop_
_entity.id
_entity.type
_entity.pdbx_description
1 polymer ?
#
loop_
_entity_poly.entity_id
_entity_poly.type
_entity_poly.pdbx_seq_one_letter_code
_entity_poly.pdbx_strand_id
1 'polypeptide(L)'
;WPDAIELNWLAPVLNGAPLDACSVKYCSSKSFEPPHQNIDCIVDDARKSENRVIMVDGFAPSTTVYFQVRVKNAVGWSPWSETSEGFSTSACKPERPATPVLVDLQRGELSVSWDKPDEHGSPITEYTLVFVEKDMANKLNDVLVRWDADLQQAINCAIDTDGDGELSKEEIKRAMEDPVIQTLVKRIINEHECQLKDQLRGAQWLSLSVQEFRDRALQHTFRGLAGGIDVAVAVRAVNREGASEWSPTLQGLRMRTPADSPDQCPPLALVRASQDALSCVFALPYDNGERITSVEVHWLRAGGPLERHLALGGLSSAAATQPVRKEHRIV
;
A
#
# COMPACT_ATOMS: atom_id res chain seq x y z
N TRP A 1 -3.83 -24.75 2.22
CA TRP A 1 -3.46 -23.43 2.75
C TRP A 1 -2.49 -22.77 1.79
N PRO A 2 -2.31 -21.44 1.84
CA PRO A 2 -1.32 -20.77 0.99
C PRO A 2 0.13 -21.21 1.29
N ASP A 3 0.42 -21.56 2.54
CA ASP A 3 1.76 -21.88 3.04
C ASP A 3 1.86 -23.29 3.65
N ALA A 4 0.75 -24.02 3.72
CA ALA A 4 0.67 -25.32 4.38
C ALA A 4 -0.23 -26.33 3.65
N ILE A 5 0.08 -27.61 3.86
CA ILE A 5 -0.68 -28.74 3.32
C ILE A 5 -1.06 -29.69 4.47
N GLU A 6 -2.36 -29.99 4.57
CA GLU A 6 -2.90 -30.96 5.50
C GLU A 6 -2.89 -32.35 4.82
N LEU A 7 -2.09 -33.25 5.37
CA LEU A 7 -1.96 -34.64 4.90
C LEU A 7 -2.82 -35.54 5.78
N ASN A 8 -3.75 -36.23 5.14
CA ASN A 8 -4.63 -37.20 5.78
C ASN A 8 -4.35 -38.59 5.21
N TRP A 9 -3.99 -39.54 6.08
CA TRP A 9 -3.87 -40.94 5.68
C TRP A 9 -4.41 -41.90 6.72
N LEU A 10 -4.89 -43.04 6.23
CA LEU A 10 -5.40 -44.12 7.07
C LEU A 10 -4.25 -44.74 7.87
N ALA A 11 -4.44 -44.89 9.18
CA ALA A 11 -3.47 -45.57 10.01
C ALA A 11 -3.23 -47.01 9.48
N PRO A 12 -1.97 -47.47 9.40
CA PRO A 12 -1.69 -48.82 8.94
C PRO A 12 -2.28 -49.85 9.91
N VAL A 13 -2.69 -51.00 9.38
CA VAL A 13 -3.21 -52.12 10.19
C VAL A 13 -2.11 -52.60 11.14
N LEU A 14 -2.36 -52.53 12.44
CA LEU A 14 -1.41 -52.94 13.47
C LEU A 14 -1.50 -54.46 13.70
N ASN A 15 -0.55 -55.22 13.17
CA ASN A 15 -0.44 -56.67 13.40
C ASN A 15 0.32 -56.98 14.72
N GLY A 16 -0.08 -56.35 15.82
CA GLY A 16 0.37 -56.69 17.18
C GLY A 16 1.44 -55.79 17.81
N ALA A 17 2.27 -55.08 17.04
CA ALA A 17 3.21 -54.07 17.58
C ALA A 17 2.65 -52.65 17.39
N PRO A 18 2.78 -51.76 18.41
CA PRO A 18 2.38 -50.37 18.28
C PRO A 18 3.27 -49.60 17.29
N LEU A 19 2.75 -48.46 16.82
CA LEU A 19 3.47 -47.53 15.97
C LEU A 19 4.36 -46.62 16.83
N ASP A 20 5.67 -46.61 16.60
CA ASP A 20 6.62 -45.81 17.40
C ASP A 20 6.88 -44.42 16.80
N ALA A 21 6.89 -44.30 15.46
CA ALA A 21 7.11 -43.02 14.78
C ALA A 21 6.58 -43.04 13.34
N CYS A 22 6.44 -41.87 12.72
CA CYS A 22 6.27 -41.72 11.28
C CYS A 22 7.28 -40.71 10.71
N SER A 23 7.54 -40.80 9.42
CA SER A 23 8.42 -39.90 8.72
C SER A 23 7.76 -39.57 7.39
N VAL A 24 7.68 -38.27 7.10
CA VAL A 24 7.10 -37.72 5.89
C VAL A 24 8.23 -37.03 5.14
N LYS A 25 8.37 -37.28 3.86
CA LYS A 25 9.28 -36.52 3.00
C LYS A 25 8.54 -35.93 1.83
N TYR A 26 9.02 -34.79 1.36
CA TYR A 26 8.43 -34.10 0.23
C TYR A 26 9.47 -33.59 -0.75
N CYS A 27 9.03 -33.44 -2.00
CA CYS A 27 9.84 -32.95 -3.10
C CYS A 27 8.95 -32.17 -4.08
N SER A 28 9.55 -31.24 -4.83
CA SER A 28 8.90 -30.53 -5.94
C SER A 28 8.76 -31.40 -7.20
N SER A 29 9.48 -32.52 -7.29
CA SER A 29 9.41 -33.47 -8.40
C SER A 29 8.75 -34.79 -8.00
N LYS A 30 7.91 -35.31 -8.89
CA LYS A 30 7.29 -36.63 -8.75
C LYS A 30 8.31 -37.78 -8.80
N SER A 31 9.47 -37.57 -9.43
CA SER A 31 10.55 -38.56 -9.47
C SER A 31 11.31 -38.68 -8.14
N PHE A 32 11.07 -37.76 -7.19
CA PHE A 32 11.76 -37.72 -5.88
C PHE A 32 13.29 -37.71 -5.99
N GLU A 33 13.82 -37.19 -7.11
CA GLU A 33 15.25 -36.95 -7.29
C GLU A 33 15.74 -35.91 -6.25
N PRO A 34 16.94 -36.08 -5.70
CA PRO A 34 17.50 -35.12 -4.75
C PRO A 34 17.60 -33.71 -5.36
N PRO A 35 17.35 -32.65 -4.57
CA PRO A 35 17.14 -32.62 -3.12
C PRO A 35 15.69 -32.90 -2.71
N HIS A 36 15.50 -33.71 -1.67
CA HIS A 36 14.22 -33.90 -0.98
C HIS A 36 14.35 -33.50 0.49
N GLN A 37 13.28 -32.94 1.05
CA GLN A 37 13.25 -32.56 2.46
C GLN A 37 12.56 -33.66 3.27
N ASN A 38 13.13 -34.00 4.42
CA ASN A 38 12.59 -35.00 5.35
C ASN A 38 12.07 -34.28 6.59
N ILE A 39 10.83 -34.58 6.95
CA ILE A 39 10.20 -34.18 8.20
C ILE A 39 9.97 -35.47 8.98
N ASP A 40 10.75 -35.67 10.04
CA ASP A 40 10.52 -36.74 10.97
C ASP A 40 9.45 -36.30 11.97
N CYS A 41 8.36 -37.05 12.03
CA CYS A 41 7.21 -36.72 12.87
C CYS A 41 7.17 -37.72 14.04
N ILE A 42 7.42 -37.23 15.25
CA ILE A 42 7.25 -38.04 16.45
C ILE A 42 5.75 -38.23 16.66
N VAL A 43 5.30 -39.48 16.73
CA VAL A 43 3.90 -39.81 16.91
C VAL A 43 3.61 -39.87 18.40
N ASP A 44 2.99 -38.82 18.95
CA ASP A 44 2.73 -38.72 20.40
C ASP A 44 1.57 -39.60 20.90
N ASP A 45 0.91 -40.41 20.05
CA ASP A 45 -0.01 -41.43 20.57
C ASP A 45 -0.10 -42.67 19.64
N ALA A 46 0.50 -43.76 20.11
CA ALA A 46 0.71 -45.01 19.39
C ALA A 46 -0.50 -45.97 19.41
N ARG A 47 -1.64 -45.58 20.03
CA ARG A 47 -2.72 -46.52 20.39
C ARG A 47 -4.07 -46.31 19.71
N LYS A 48 -4.27 -45.28 18.89
CA LYS A 48 -5.57 -45.05 18.21
C LYS A 48 -5.52 -45.44 16.73
N SER A 49 -6.49 -46.24 16.29
CA SER A 49 -6.73 -46.67 14.90
C SER A 49 -7.52 -45.62 14.10
N GLU A 50 -7.33 -44.34 14.41
CA GLU A 50 -8.06 -43.24 13.77
C GLU A 50 -7.19 -42.60 12.68
N ASN A 51 -7.85 -41.90 11.75
CA ASN A 51 -7.21 -41.20 10.64
C ASN A 51 -6.11 -40.27 11.16
N ARG A 52 -4.92 -40.29 10.54
CA ARG A 52 -3.80 -39.43 10.96
C ARG A 52 -3.75 -38.19 10.08
N VAL A 53 -3.72 -37.04 10.75
CA VAL A 53 -3.60 -35.71 10.15
C VAL A 53 -2.22 -35.16 10.51
N ILE A 54 -1.42 -34.79 9.51
CA ILE A 54 -0.21 -34.00 9.72
C ILE A 54 -0.32 -32.74 8.88
N MET A 55 0.09 -31.62 9.47
CA MET A 55 0.26 -30.41 8.70
C MET A 55 1.74 -30.13 8.45
N VAL A 56 2.06 -29.88 7.19
CA VAL A 56 3.39 -29.43 6.76
C VAL A 56 3.27 -27.98 6.32
N ASP A 57 4.08 -27.10 6.91
CA ASP A 57 4.12 -25.65 6.64
C ASP A 57 5.42 -25.23 5.94
N GLY A 58 5.56 -23.93 5.69
CA GLY A 58 6.76 -23.35 5.06
C GLY A 58 6.80 -23.45 3.53
N PHE A 59 5.66 -23.72 2.89
CA PHE A 59 5.56 -23.68 1.43
C PHE A 59 5.30 -22.25 0.93
N ALA A 60 5.73 -21.97 -0.29
CA ALA A 60 5.28 -20.78 -1.00
C ALA A 60 3.83 -21.00 -1.52
N PRO A 61 3.04 -19.93 -1.71
CA PRO A 61 1.74 -19.99 -2.37
C PRO A 61 1.81 -20.64 -3.76
N SER A 62 0.74 -21.31 -4.18
CA SER A 62 0.63 -21.97 -5.49
C SER A 62 1.75 -22.97 -5.83
N THR A 63 2.36 -23.58 -4.82
CA THR A 63 3.44 -24.55 -4.99
C THR A 63 2.87 -25.96 -5.00
N THR A 64 3.17 -26.73 -6.06
CA THR A 64 2.87 -28.16 -6.13
C THR A 64 4.02 -28.97 -5.55
N VAL A 65 3.72 -29.85 -4.61
CA VAL A 65 4.66 -30.77 -3.98
C VAL A 65 4.10 -32.20 -3.96
N TYR A 66 5.01 -33.16 -3.85
CA TYR A 66 4.71 -34.59 -3.78
C TYR A 66 5.21 -35.14 -2.45
N PHE A 67 4.49 -36.10 -1.88
CA PHE A 67 4.78 -36.67 -0.57
C PHE A 67 5.03 -38.18 -0.64
N GLN A 68 5.88 -38.67 0.27
CA GLN A 68 6.00 -40.08 0.63
C GLN A 68 6.01 -40.21 2.15
N VAL A 69 5.39 -41.25 2.66
CA VAL A 69 5.28 -41.51 4.11
C VAL A 69 5.81 -42.90 4.43
N ARG A 70 6.47 -43.04 5.59
CA ARG A 70 6.82 -44.34 6.18
C ARG A 70 6.61 -44.33 7.67
N VAL A 71 6.53 -45.52 8.26
CA VAL A 71 6.27 -45.69 9.69
C VAL A 71 7.34 -46.54 10.36
N LYS A 72 7.52 -46.36 11.66
CA LYS A 72 8.46 -47.11 12.49
C LYS A 72 7.71 -47.86 13.59
N ASN A 73 8.17 -49.06 13.91
CA ASN A 73 7.82 -49.77 15.14
C ASN A 73 9.12 -50.23 15.83
N ALA A 74 8.97 -51.01 16.90
CA ALA A 74 10.10 -51.53 17.68
C ALA A 74 11.12 -52.34 16.86
N VAL A 75 10.71 -52.89 15.71
CA VAL A 75 11.58 -53.66 14.81
C VAL A 75 12.34 -52.75 13.84
N GLY A 76 11.69 -51.68 13.35
CA GLY A 76 12.32 -50.74 12.43
C GLY A 76 11.35 -49.96 11.56
N TRP A 77 11.88 -49.34 10.50
CA TRP A 77 11.13 -48.56 9.54
C TRP A 77 10.52 -49.43 8.43
N SER A 78 9.30 -49.09 8.01
CA SER A 78 8.70 -49.60 6.78
C SER A 78 9.41 -49.02 5.54
N PRO A 79 9.23 -49.65 4.36
CA PRO A 79 9.46 -48.97 3.10
C PRO A 79 8.66 -47.67 3.01
N TRP A 80 9.13 -46.74 2.17
CA TRP A 80 8.37 -45.56 1.79
C TRP A 80 7.13 -45.95 0.99
N SER A 81 6.05 -45.19 1.17
CA SER A 81 4.85 -45.31 0.35
C SER A 81 5.14 -44.99 -1.12
N GLU A 82 4.18 -45.32 -1.99
CA GLU A 82 4.15 -44.75 -3.33
C GLU A 82 4.10 -43.22 -3.25
N THR A 83 4.67 -42.56 -4.27
CA THR A 83 4.60 -41.12 -4.41
C THR A 83 3.15 -40.70 -4.57
N SER A 84 2.74 -39.73 -3.76
CA SER A 84 1.39 -39.18 -3.81
C SER A 84 1.09 -38.50 -5.16
N GLU A 85 -0.18 -38.16 -5.40
CA GLU A 85 -0.50 -37.15 -6.43
C GLU A 85 0.09 -35.78 -6.06
N GLY A 86 0.05 -34.81 -6.98
CA GLY A 86 0.55 -33.46 -6.71
C GLY A 86 -0.40 -32.71 -5.79
N PHE A 87 0.08 -32.29 -4.62
CA PHE A 87 -0.66 -31.44 -3.69
C PHE A 87 -0.21 -30.01 -3.90
N SER A 88 -1.16 -29.09 -4.11
CA SER A 88 -0.85 -27.67 -4.32
C SER A 88 -1.31 -26.83 -3.14
N THR A 89 -0.48 -25.89 -2.71
CA THR A 89 -0.94 -24.80 -1.85
C THR A 89 -1.91 -23.89 -2.59
N SER A 90 -2.83 -23.26 -1.85
CA SER A 90 -3.82 -22.35 -2.44
C SER A 90 -3.17 -21.03 -2.86
N ALA A 91 -3.80 -20.33 -3.80
CA ALA A 91 -3.42 -18.95 -4.08
C ALA A 91 -3.75 -18.03 -2.88
N CYS A 92 -3.12 -16.86 -2.81
CA CYS A 92 -3.47 -15.83 -1.84
C CYS A 92 -3.32 -14.42 -2.43
N LYS A 93 -3.51 -13.39 -1.60
CA LYS A 93 -3.30 -11.98 -2.00
C LYS A 93 -1.87 -11.78 -2.55
N PRO A 94 -1.67 -10.86 -3.50
CA PRO A 94 -0.34 -10.63 -4.08
C PRO A 94 0.66 -10.20 -3.00
N GLU A 95 1.94 -10.34 -3.30
CA GLU A 95 2.98 -9.78 -2.45
C GLU A 95 2.86 -8.26 -2.37
N ARG A 96 3.30 -7.69 -1.23
CA ARG A 96 3.41 -6.24 -1.04
C ARG A 96 4.34 -5.68 -2.14
N PRO A 97 3.90 -4.71 -2.96
CA PRO A 97 4.79 -4.08 -3.93
C PRO A 97 5.98 -3.41 -3.23
N ALA A 98 7.12 -3.41 -3.91
CA ALA A 98 8.28 -2.65 -3.48
C ALA A 98 7.97 -1.14 -3.48
N THR A 99 8.82 -0.35 -2.79
CA THR A 99 8.72 1.10 -2.82
C THR A 99 8.74 1.61 -4.27
N PRO A 100 7.74 2.42 -4.69
CA PRO A 100 7.71 2.96 -6.04
C PRO A 100 8.98 3.78 -6.34
N VAL A 101 9.44 3.75 -7.58
CA VAL A 101 10.62 4.49 -8.05
C VAL A 101 10.18 5.79 -8.69
N LEU A 102 10.83 6.89 -8.28
CA LEU A 102 10.67 8.19 -8.91
C LEU A 102 11.29 8.17 -10.31
N VAL A 103 10.47 8.36 -11.35
CA VAL A 103 10.93 8.42 -12.74
C VAL A 103 11.26 9.85 -13.14
N ASP A 104 10.35 10.77 -12.87
CA ASP A 104 10.51 12.19 -13.19
C ASP A 104 9.71 13.06 -12.22
N LEU A 105 10.23 14.25 -11.95
CA LEU A 105 9.62 15.24 -11.07
C LEU A 105 9.86 16.63 -11.66
N GLN A 106 8.83 17.15 -12.33
CA GLN A 106 8.87 18.41 -13.05
C GLN A 106 7.89 19.43 -12.45
N ARG A 107 7.88 20.61 -13.05
CA ARG A 107 6.88 21.65 -12.81
C ARG A 107 5.47 21.08 -13.04
N GLY A 108 4.74 20.85 -11.96
CA GLY A 108 3.35 20.39 -12.01
C GLY A 108 3.12 18.92 -12.38
N GLU A 109 4.17 18.10 -12.49
CA GLU A 109 4.04 16.69 -12.85
C GLU A 109 4.96 15.78 -12.02
N LEU A 110 4.42 14.63 -11.61
CA LEU A 110 5.14 13.57 -10.90
C LEU A 110 4.92 12.25 -11.64
N SER A 111 6.00 11.62 -12.07
CA SER A 111 5.97 10.29 -12.67
C SER A 111 6.61 9.26 -11.74
N VAL A 112 5.85 8.22 -11.40
CA VAL A 112 6.31 7.10 -10.56
C VAL A 112 6.11 5.79 -11.29
N SER A 113 7.04 4.85 -11.07
CA SER A 113 6.96 3.49 -11.58
C SER A 113 7.09 2.49 -10.44
N TRP A 114 6.64 1.26 -10.64
CA TRP A 114 6.76 0.17 -9.67
C TRP A 114 6.95 -1.15 -10.39
N ASP A 115 7.55 -2.13 -9.73
CA ASP A 115 7.70 -3.46 -10.29
C ASP A 115 6.46 -4.31 -10.02
N LYS A 116 6.21 -5.30 -10.88
CA LYS A 116 5.14 -6.28 -10.67
C LYS A 116 5.52 -7.17 -9.47
N PRO A 117 4.73 -7.18 -8.37
CA PRO A 117 4.98 -8.09 -7.26
C PRO A 117 4.63 -9.54 -7.62
N ASP A 118 5.04 -10.50 -6.77
CA ASP A 118 4.61 -11.88 -6.92
C ASP A 118 3.07 -11.98 -6.83
N GLU A 119 2.47 -12.75 -7.74
CA GLU A 119 1.02 -12.92 -7.86
C GLU A 119 0.48 -13.96 -6.87
N HIS A 120 1.36 -14.75 -6.25
CA HIS A 120 1.01 -15.83 -5.31
C HIS A 120 -0.06 -16.78 -5.86
N GLY A 121 0.03 -17.11 -7.16
CA GLY A 121 -0.84 -18.06 -7.84
C GLY A 121 -2.18 -17.53 -8.34
N SER A 122 -2.50 -16.26 -8.12
CA SER A 122 -3.71 -15.63 -8.66
C SER A 122 -3.35 -14.32 -9.37
N PRO A 123 -3.63 -14.20 -10.68
CA PRO A 123 -3.12 -13.11 -11.50
C PRO A 123 -3.58 -11.75 -10.99
N ILE A 124 -2.68 -10.77 -10.98
CA ILE A 124 -3.00 -9.40 -10.59
C ILE A 124 -3.97 -8.82 -11.62
N THR A 125 -5.08 -8.26 -11.15
CA THR A 125 -6.13 -7.66 -11.98
C THR A 125 -6.05 -6.14 -12.02
N GLU A 126 -5.58 -5.52 -10.94
CA GLU A 126 -5.57 -4.07 -10.76
C GLU A 126 -4.43 -3.62 -9.83
N TYR A 127 -3.98 -2.37 -10.00
CA TYR A 127 -3.19 -1.64 -9.01
C TYR A 127 -3.99 -0.47 -8.45
N THR A 128 -4.05 -0.35 -7.13
CA THR A 128 -4.60 0.84 -6.46
C THR A 128 -3.46 1.76 -6.04
N LEU A 129 -3.56 3.04 -6.40
CA LEU A 129 -2.62 4.08 -6.01
C LEU A 129 -3.30 5.08 -5.08
N VAL A 130 -2.57 5.52 -4.06
CA VAL A 130 -2.94 6.68 -3.24
C VAL A 130 -1.86 7.74 -3.36
N PHE A 131 -2.28 8.95 -3.69
CA PHE A 131 -1.43 10.13 -3.80
C PHE A 131 -1.88 11.21 -2.83
N VAL A 132 -0.94 11.77 -2.10
CA VAL A 132 -1.18 12.84 -1.13
C VAL A 132 -0.18 13.97 -1.28
N GLU A 133 -0.60 15.17 -0.90
CA GLU A 133 0.18 16.39 -0.94
C GLU A 133 0.40 16.97 0.46
N LYS A 134 1.42 17.82 0.59
CA LYS A 134 1.72 18.67 1.74
C LYS A 134 1.92 17.85 3.03
N ASP A 135 1.36 18.28 4.15
CA ASP A 135 1.57 17.67 5.47
C ASP A 135 1.19 16.19 5.54
N MET A 136 0.27 15.73 4.68
CA MET A 136 -0.14 14.33 4.62
C MET A 136 0.90 13.44 3.94
N ALA A 137 1.73 13.99 3.05
CA ALA A 137 2.82 13.24 2.40
C ALA A 137 3.80 12.65 3.42
N ASN A 138 4.15 13.45 4.43
CA ASN A 138 5.07 13.02 5.49
C ASN A 138 4.46 11.96 6.41
N LYS A 139 3.13 11.86 6.49
CA LYS A 139 2.40 10.95 7.38
C LYS A 139 1.89 9.70 6.67
N LEU A 140 1.92 9.66 5.33
CA LEU A 140 1.24 8.62 4.54
C LEU A 140 1.68 7.21 4.97
N ASN A 141 2.98 6.93 5.01
CA ASN A 141 3.48 5.60 5.36
C ASN A 141 2.99 5.13 6.73
N ASP A 142 3.08 6.01 7.73
CA ASP A 142 2.66 5.71 9.10
C ASP A 142 1.16 5.44 9.18
N VAL A 143 0.35 6.18 8.42
CA VAL A 143 -1.10 5.96 8.34
C VAL A 143 -1.40 4.62 7.69
N LEU A 144 -0.75 4.29 6.56
CA LEU A 144 -0.98 3.04 5.85
C LEU A 144 -0.53 1.82 6.66
N VAL A 145 0.64 1.87 7.31
CA VAL A 145 1.14 0.78 8.16
C VAL A 145 0.21 0.52 9.35
N ARG A 146 -0.27 1.57 10.01
CA ARG A 146 -1.24 1.42 11.11
C ARG A 146 -2.55 0.84 10.61
N TRP A 147 -3.05 1.34 9.47
CA TRP A 147 -4.27 0.83 8.87
C TRP A 147 -4.18 -0.65 8.51
N ASP A 148 -3.08 -1.08 7.88
CA ASP A 148 -2.85 -2.50 7.54
C ASP A 148 -2.84 -3.38 8.81
N ALA A 149 -2.19 -2.91 9.89
CA ALA A 149 -2.17 -3.62 11.17
C ALA A 149 -3.56 -3.70 11.83
N ASP A 150 -4.29 -2.59 11.88
CA ASP A 150 -5.63 -2.51 12.45
C ASP A 150 -6.62 -3.39 11.68
N LEU A 151 -6.56 -3.37 10.34
CA LEU A 151 -7.39 -4.23 9.50
C LEU A 151 -7.06 -5.71 9.71
N GLN A 152 -5.77 -6.07 9.73
CA GLN A 152 -5.36 -7.46 9.98
C GLN A 152 -5.85 -7.94 11.34
N GLN A 153 -5.73 -7.11 12.38
CA GLN A 153 -6.23 -7.43 13.71
C GLN A 153 -7.75 -7.59 13.72
N ALA A 154 -8.50 -6.70 13.08
CA ALA A 154 -9.96 -6.78 13.01
C ALA A 154 -10.44 -8.05 12.26
N ILE A 155 -9.74 -8.43 11.18
CA ILE A 155 -10.01 -9.68 10.47
C ILE A 155 -9.71 -10.88 11.36
N ASN A 156 -8.57 -10.89 12.06
CA ASN A 156 -8.21 -11.97 12.96
C ASN A 156 -9.26 -12.13 14.08
N CYS A 157 -9.68 -11.04 14.73
CA CYS A 157 -10.75 -11.06 15.74
C CYS A 157 -12.10 -11.54 15.19
N ALA A 158 -12.36 -11.40 13.89
CA ALA A 158 -13.60 -11.85 13.27
C ALA A 158 -13.58 -13.35 12.92
N ILE A 159 -12.38 -13.92 12.75
CA ILE A 159 -12.16 -15.35 12.49
C ILE A 159 -12.00 -16.12 13.79
N ASP A 160 -11.38 -15.50 14.81
CA ASP A 160 -11.27 -16.01 16.17
C ASP A 160 -12.67 -16.14 16.80
N THR A 161 -13.16 -17.37 16.84
CA THR A 161 -14.51 -17.71 17.28
C THR A 161 -14.58 -18.05 18.77
N ASP A 162 -13.46 -18.47 19.36
CA ASP A 162 -13.39 -18.84 20.77
C ASP A 162 -12.85 -17.72 21.68
N GLY A 163 -12.25 -16.69 21.08
CA GLY A 163 -11.79 -15.48 21.75
C GLY A 163 -10.48 -15.66 22.51
N ASP A 164 -9.67 -16.66 22.15
CA ASP A 164 -8.38 -16.93 22.80
C ASP A 164 -7.25 -16.02 22.29
N GLY A 165 -7.47 -15.30 21.19
CA GLY A 165 -6.52 -14.37 20.58
C GLY A 165 -5.49 -15.02 19.65
N GLU A 166 -5.58 -16.34 19.44
CA GLU A 166 -4.79 -17.08 18.47
C GLU A 166 -5.69 -17.58 17.33
N LEU A 167 -5.15 -17.64 16.10
CA LEU A 167 -5.90 -18.18 14.97
C LEU A 167 -5.59 -19.65 14.80
N SER A 168 -6.49 -20.52 15.25
CA SER A 168 -6.38 -21.94 14.99
C SER A 168 -6.61 -22.25 13.51
N LYS A 169 -6.05 -23.38 13.04
CA LYS A 169 -6.20 -23.80 11.64
C LYS A 169 -7.63 -24.28 11.38
N GLU A 170 -8.34 -24.76 12.38
CA GLU A 170 -9.75 -25.12 12.27
C GLU A 170 -10.61 -23.87 12.03
N GLU A 171 -10.29 -22.75 12.68
CA GLU A 171 -11.02 -21.49 12.53
C GLU A 171 -10.77 -20.82 11.18
N ILE A 172 -9.52 -20.79 10.72
CA ILE A 172 -9.23 -20.23 9.41
C ILE A 172 -9.89 -21.10 8.32
N LYS A 173 -9.89 -22.44 8.46
CA LYS A 173 -10.57 -23.33 7.53
C LYS A 173 -12.08 -23.07 7.52
N ARG A 174 -12.68 -22.91 8.70
CA ARG A 174 -14.08 -22.54 8.84
C ARG A 174 -14.38 -21.19 8.20
N ALA A 175 -13.53 -20.19 8.39
CA ALA A 175 -13.69 -18.87 7.78
C ALA A 175 -13.61 -18.90 6.25
N MET A 176 -12.82 -19.82 5.68
CA MET A 176 -12.77 -20.03 4.23
C MET A 176 -14.03 -20.72 3.68
N GLU A 177 -14.73 -21.53 4.47
CA GLU A 177 -15.90 -22.30 4.04
C GLU A 177 -17.24 -21.63 4.40
N ASP A 178 -17.29 -20.84 5.48
CA ASP A 178 -18.51 -20.24 6.02
C ASP A 178 -18.85 -18.91 5.33
N PRO A 179 -19.98 -18.82 4.60
CA PRO A 179 -20.38 -17.59 3.90
C PRO A 179 -20.69 -16.43 4.85
N VAL A 180 -21.04 -16.69 6.11
CA VAL A 180 -21.31 -15.65 7.12
C VAL A 180 -20.00 -14.97 7.51
N ILE A 181 -18.96 -15.75 7.79
CA ILE A 181 -17.63 -15.21 8.13
C ILE A 181 -17.05 -14.46 6.93
N GLN A 182 -17.15 -15.02 5.72
CA GLN A 182 -16.72 -14.33 4.50
C GLN A 182 -17.43 -12.97 4.29
N THR A 183 -18.74 -12.91 4.58
CA THR A 183 -19.51 -11.66 4.47
C THR A 183 -19.10 -10.65 5.54
N LEU A 184 -18.85 -11.12 6.77
CA LEU A 184 -18.35 -10.30 7.86
C LEU A 184 -16.98 -9.70 7.54
N VAL A 185 -16.03 -10.51 7.06
CA VAL A 185 -14.69 -10.06 6.65
C VAL A 185 -14.78 -8.99 5.55
N LYS A 186 -15.61 -9.20 4.53
CA LYS A 186 -15.84 -8.20 3.48
C LYS A 186 -16.40 -6.88 4.04
N ARG A 187 -17.31 -6.95 5.01
CA ARG A 187 -17.85 -5.75 5.67
C ARG A 187 -16.76 -4.99 6.43
N ILE A 188 -15.94 -5.70 7.20
CA ILE A 188 -14.82 -5.13 7.95
C ILE A 188 -13.85 -4.41 7.01
N ILE A 189 -13.46 -5.06 5.91
CA ILE A 189 -12.58 -4.46 4.89
C ILE A 189 -13.19 -3.15 4.36
N ASN A 190 -14.46 -3.18 3.94
CA ASN A 190 -15.13 -1.98 3.41
C ASN A 190 -15.22 -0.84 4.44
N GLU A 191 -15.53 -1.15 5.69
CA GLU A 191 -15.59 -0.16 6.77
C GLU A 191 -14.23 0.48 7.02
N HIS A 192 -13.16 -0.32 7.07
CA HIS A 192 -11.79 0.17 7.26
C HIS A 192 -11.30 0.97 6.05
N GLU A 193 -11.63 0.56 4.82
CA GLU A 193 -11.29 1.35 3.63
C GLU A 193 -11.97 2.72 3.63
N CYS A 194 -13.22 2.80 4.09
CA CYS A 194 -13.91 4.08 4.27
C CYS A 194 -13.20 4.95 5.33
N GLN A 195 -12.82 4.37 6.47
CA GLN A 195 -12.08 5.09 7.51
C GLN A 195 -10.74 5.62 7.00
N LEU A 196 -10.00 4.83 6.21
CA LEU A 196 -8.74 5.27 5.60
C LEU A 196 -8.94 6.45 4.66
N LYS A 197 -9.96 6.39 3.79
CA LYS A 197 -10.31 7.49 2.88
C LYS A 197 -10.72 8.76 3.64
N ASP A 198 -11.40 8.61 4.77
CA ASP A 198 -11.77 9.71 5.66
C ASP A 198 -10.55 10.32 6.38
N GLN A 199 -9.58 9.51 6.78
CA GLN A 199 -8.35 9.97 7.41
C GLN A 199 -7.43 10.66 6.39
N LEU A 200 -7.40 10.17 5.15
CA LEU A 200 -6.65 10.72 4.02
C LEU A 200 -7.51 11.67 3.17
N ARG A 201 -8.27 12.56 3.81
CA ARG A 201 -9.09 13.57 3.10
C ARG A 201 -8.22 14.44 2.18
N GLY A 202 -8.64 14.55 0.92
CA GLY A 202 -7.92 15.26 -0.12
C GLY A 202 -6.89 14.42 -0.87
N ALA A 203 -6.69 13.15 -0.50
CA ALA A 203 -5.90 12.22 -1.28
C ALA A 203 -6.58 11.89 -2.62
N GLN A 204 -5.77 11.69 -3.66
CA GLN A 204 -6.22 11.17 -4.94
C GLN A 204 -6.08 9.65 -4.92
N TRP A 205 -7.16 8.96 -5.26
CA TRP A 205 -7.24 7.51 -5.31
C TRP A 205 -7.40 7.09 -6.77
N LEU A 206 -6.51 6.24 -7.26
CA LEU A 206 -6.59 5.70 -8.62
C LEU A 206 -6.63 4.18 -8.60
N SER A 207 -7.41 3.64 -9.51
CA SER A 207 -7.61 2.23 -9.77
C SER A 207 -7.21 1.98 -11.21
N LEU A 208 -6.07 1.30 -11.43
CA LEU A 208 -5.50 1.09 -12.75
C LEU A 208 -5.57 -0.40 -13.10
N SER A 209 -6.29 -0.75 -14.17
CA SER A 209 -6.39 -2.14 -14.59
C SER A 209 -5.10 -2.61 -15.23
N VAL A 210 -4.69 -3.86 -14.98
CA VAL A 210 -3.50 -4.46 -15.65
C VAL A 210 -3.64 -4.45 -17.19
N GLN A 211 -4.87 -4.43 -17.70
CA GLN A 211 -5.12 -4.30 -19.14
C GLN A 211 -4.64 -2.98 -19.75
N GLU A 212 -4.46 -1.94 -18.95
CA GLU A 212 -3.92 -0.64 -19.37
C GLU A 212 -2.40 -0.71 -19.61
N PHE A 213 -1.73 -1.68 -18.98
CA PHE A 213 -0.27 -1.77 -18.95
C PHE A 213 0.35 -2.79 -19.90
N ARG A 214 -0.40 -3.76 -20.46
CA ARG A 214 0.07 -4.83 -21.40
C ARG A 214 1.59 -4.89 -21.66
N ASP A 215 2.11 -4.06 -22.56
CA ASP A 215 3.52 -4.02 -23.00
C ASP A 215 4.30 -2.77 -22.51
N ARG A 216 3.70 -1.98 -21.63
CA ARG A 216 4.23 -0.75 -21.07
C ARG A 216 4.80 -1.00 -19.68
N ALA A 217 5.76 -0.18 -19.29
CA ALA A 217 6.20 -0.13 -17.90
C ALA A 217 5.01 0.21 -16.97
N LEU A 218 4.98 -0.40 -15.79
CA LEU A 218 4.04 -0.07 -14.72
C LEU A 218 4.41 1.31 -14.17
N GLN A 219 3.82 2.34 -14.76
CA GLN A 219 4.12 3.74 -14.48
C GLN A 219 2.85 4.58 -14.55
N HIS A 220 2.74 5.56 -13.67
CA HIS A 220 1.68 6.56 -13.69
C HIS A 220 2.25 7.97 -13.56
N THR A 221 1.57 8.96 -14.15
CA THR A 221 1.96 10.37 -14.07
C THR A 221 0.82 11.21 -13.53
N PHE A 222 1.03 11.77 -12.34
CA PHE A 222 0.17 12.77 -11.72
C PHE A 222 0.47 14.14 -12.33
N ARG A 223 -0.57 14.91 -12.63
CA ARG A 223 -0.47 16.23 -13.28
C ARG A 223 -1.23 17.28 -12.48
N GLY A 224 -0.88 18.55 -12.69
CA GLY A 224 -1.54 19.68 -12.03
C GLY A 224 -1.06 19.93 -10.60
N LEU A 225 0.19 19.55 -10.30
CA LEU A 225 0.78 19.72 -8.98
C LEU A 225 1.21 21.17 -8.75
N ALA A 226 1.07 21.65 -7.52
CA ALA A 226 1.63 22.95 -7.14
C ALA A 226 3.17 22.88 -7.03
N GLY A 227 3.85 24.02 -7.14
CA GLY A 227 5.30 24.09 -6.93
C GLY A 227 5.66 24.05 -5.45
N GLY A 228 6.80 23.46 -5.09
CA GLY A 228 7.34 23.50 -3.73
C GLY A 228 6.62 22.68 -2.66
N ILE A 229 5.71 21.79 -3.05
CA ILE A 229 4.96 20.94 -2.12
C ILE A 229 5.64 19.58 -1.95
N ASP A 230 5.56 19.03 -0.73
CA ASP A 230 5.93 17.64 -0.50
C ASP A 230 4.80 16.74 -1.00
N VAL A 231 5.15 15.64 -1.66
CA VAL A 231 4.19 14.68 -2.23
C VAL A 231 4.59 13.25 -1.86
N ALA A 232 3.61 12.36 -1.72
CA ALA A 232 3.87 10.94 -1.50
C ALA A 232 2.88 10.08 -2.28
N VAL A 233 3.38 8.94 -2.74
CA VAL A 233 2.61 7.90 -3.42
C VAL A 233 2.84 6.57 -2.73
N ALA A 234 1.77 5.79 -2.60
CA ALA A 234 1.86 4.36 -2.32
C ALA A 234 1.02 3.58 -3.32
N VAL A 235 1.41 2.33 -3.56
CA VAL A 235 0.78 1.42 -4.52
C VAL A 235 0.49 0.10 -3.80
N ARG A 236 -0.65 -0.53 -4.11
CA ARG A 236 -0.93 -1.92 -3.75
C ARG A 236 -1.45 -2.68 -4.97
N ALA A 237 -1.21 -3.98 -5.01
CA ALA A 237 -1.70 -4.87 -6.05
C ALA A 237 -2.98 -5.58 -5.60
N VAL A 238 -3.87 -5.88 -6.54
CA VAL A 238 -5.15 -6.54 -6.26
C VAL A 238 -5.31 -7.73 -7.20
N ASN A 239 -5.64 -8.90 -6.65
CA ASN A 239 -6.07 -10.07 -7.40
C ASN A 239 -7.43 -10.55 -6.87
N ARG A 240 -7.87 -11.74 -7.32
CA ARG A 240 -9.14 -12.34 -6.88
C ARG A 240 -9.22 -12.63 -5.38
N GLU A 241 -8.07 -12.93 -4.75
CA GLU A 241 -7.97 -13.29 -3.34
C GLU A 241 -7.95 -12.05 -2.43
N GLY A 242 -7.64 -10.88 -2.97
CA GLY A 242 -7.74 -9.60 -2.28
C GLY A 242 -6.65 -8.61 -2.68
N ALA A 243 -6.56 -7.52 -1.92
CA ALA A 243 -5.51 -6.54 -2.04
C ALA A 243 -4.27 -6.93 -1.21
N SER A 244 -3.09 -6.67 -1.76
CA SER A 244 -1.83 -6.71 -1.00
C SER A 244 -1.82 -5.60 0.05
N GLU A 245 -0.85 -5.66 0.95
CA GLU A 245 -0.48 -4.51 1.78
C GLU A 245 0.02 -3.36 0.88
N TRP A 246 0.02 -2.15 1.42
CA TRP A 246 0.54 -0.99 0.72
C TRP A 246 2.07 -1.01 0.64
N SER A 247 2.61 -0.58 -0.51
CA SER A 247 4.03 -0.34 -0.66
C SER A 247 4.52 0.69 0.35
N PRO A 248 5.74 0.58 0.90
CA PRO A 248 6.34 1.67 1.65
C PRO A 248 6.45 2.92 0.79
N THR A 249 6.32 4.10 1.39
CA THR A 249 6.43 5.36 0.63
C THR A 249 7.89 5.76 0.45
N LEU A 250 8.13 6.70 -0.48
CA LEU A 250 9.44 7.32 -0.71
C LEU A 250 9.90 8.26 0.42
N GLN A 251 9.44 8.08 1.66
CA GLN A 251 9.64 8.98 2.82
C GLN A 251 11.09 9.45 3.09
N GLY A 252 12.11 8.79 2.52
CA GLY A 252 13.53 9.17 2.61
C GLY A 252 14.11 9.91 1.39
N LEU A 253 13.47 9.85 0.22
CA LEU A 253 13.77 10.73 -0.92
C LEU A 253 12.83 11.93 -0.81
N ARG A 254 13.37 13.14 -0.63
CA ARG A 254 12.55 14.37 -0.61
C ARG A 254 11.83 14.54 -1.95
N MET A 255 10.63 13.97 -2.06
CA MET A 255 9.74 14.20 -3.19
C MET A 255 9.04 15.54 -2.99
N ARG A 256 9.81 16.60 -3.20
CA ARG A 256 9.31 17.96 -3.22
C ARG A 256 9.27 18.44 -4.65
N THR A 257 8.11 18.92 -5.11
CA THR A 257 8.01 19.48 -6.45
C THR A 257 8.94 20.70 -6.59
N PRO A 258 9.59 20.90 -7.75
CA PRO A 258 10.42 22.08 -7.97
C PRO A 258 9.62 23.36 -7.74
N ALA A 259 10.30 24.42 -7.29
CA ALA A 259 9.64 25.69 -7.08
C ALA A 259 9.09 26.29 -8.40
N ASP A 260 8.00 27.04 -8.29
CA ASP A 260 7.37 27.77 -9.41
C ASP A 260 7.44 29.29 -9.15
N SER A 261 7.20 30.09 -10.20
CA SER A 261 6.75 31.46 -10.04
C SER A 261 5.51 31.51 -9.13
N PRO A 262 5.36 32.54 -8.28
CA PRO A 262 4.17 32.72 -7.47
C PRO A 262 2.89 32.79 -8.32
N ASP A 263 1.77 32.36 -7.75
CA ASP A 263 0.47 32.43 -8.40
C ASP A 263 0.07 33.88 -8.71
N GLN A 264 -0.94 34.05 -9.57
CA GLN A 264 -1.50 35.37 -9.85
C GLN A 264 -2.02 36.03 -8.57
N CYS A 265 -1.58 37.26 -8.30
CA CYS A 265 -2.08 38.04 -7.18
C CYS A 265 -3.62 38.18 -7.25
N PRO A 266 -4.34 37.93 -6.14
CA PRO A 266 -5.78 38.19 -6.07
C PRO A 266 -6.07 39.69 -6.26
N PRO A 267 -7.30 40.06 -6.67
CA PRO A 267 -7.63 41.45 -6.95
C PRO A 267 -7.49 42.33 -5.70
N LEU A 268 -7.02 43.56 -5.91
CA LEU A 268 -6.95 44.59 -4.87
C LEU A 268 -8.36 44.97 -4.41
N ALA A 269 -8.59 44.93 -3.10
CA ALA A 269 -9.81 45.44 -2.48
C ALA A 269 -9.57 46.87 -1.96
N LEU A 270 -10.38 47.82 -2.39
CA LEU A 270 -10.35 49.19 -1.86
C LEU A 270 -10.89 49.18 -0.42
N VAL A 271 -10.06 49.61 0.52
CA VAL A 271 -10.42 49.75 1.94
C VAL A 271 -10.97 51.14 2.21
N ARG A 272 -10.29 52.18 1.71
CA ARG A 272 -10.66 53.57 1.97
C ARG A 272 -10.23 54.47 0.83
N ALA A 273 -11.09 55.43 0.50
CA ALA A 273 -10.76 56.58 -0.34
C ALA A 273 -10.90 57.87 0.47
N SER A 274 -9.89 58.74 0.42
CA SER A 274 -9.95 60.13 0.87
C SER A 274 -9.90 61.07 -0.33
N GLN A 275 -9.83 62.38 -0.08
CA GLN A 275 -9.66 63.38 -1.14
C GLN A 275 -8.33 63.25 -1.89
N ASP A 276 -7.32 62.61 -1.29
CA ASP A 276 -5.93 62.58 -1.76
C ASP A 276 -5.23 61.21 -1.65
N ALA A 277 -5.89 60.19 -1.10
CA ALA A 277 -5.30 58.86 -0.91
C ALA A 277 -6.30 57.72 -1.16
N LEU A 278 -5.77 56.62 -1.68
CA LEU A 278 -6.46 55.33 -1.78
C LEU A 278 -5.70 54.32 -0.93
N SER A 279 -6.42 53.61 -0.06
CA SER A 279 -5.89 52.49 0.71
C SER A 279 -6.49 51.20 0.17
N CYS A 280 -5.64 50.29 -0.31
CA CYS A 280 -6.04 49.00 -0.84
C CYS A 280 -5.41 47.87 -0.02
N VAL A 281 -6.09 46.73 0.02
CA VAL A 281 -5.59 45.49 0.63
C VAL A 281 -5.61 44.38 -0.42
N PHE A 282 -4.63 43.49 -0.36
CA PHE A 282 -4.59 42.26 -1.15
C PHE A 282 -4.00 41.14 -0.29
N ALA A 283 -4.37 39.90 -0.60
CA ALA A 283 -3.69 38.73 -0.04
C ALA A 283 -2.49 38.38 -0.92
N LEU A 284 -1.40 37.89 -0.32
CA LEU A 284 -0.29 37.35 -1.10
C LEU A 284 -0.74 36.06 -1.80
N PRO A 285 -0.36 35.86 -3.08
CA PRO A 285 -0.59 34.60 -3.76
C PRO A 285 0.23 33.47 -3.14
N TYR A 286 -0.06 32.23 -3.53
CA TYR A 286 0.79 31.11 -3.17
C TYR A 286 2.17 31.30 -3.80
N ASP A 287 3.22 31.03 -3.02
CA ASP A 287 4.61 31.33 -3.37
C ASP A 287 5.28 30.19 -4.17
N ASN A 288 4.60 29.06 -4.29
CA ASN A 288 5.05 27.87 -4.99
C ASN A 288 6.45 27.38 -4.56
N GLY A 289 6.77 27.51 -3.27
CA GLY A 289 7.97 26.91 -2.67
C GLY A 289 9.16 27.85 -2.50
N GLU A 290 9.12 29.04 -3.07
CA GLU A 290 10.12 30.08 -2.87
C GLU A 290 9.47 31.37 -2.43
N ARG A 291 10.02 31.99 -1.38
CA ARG A 291 9.40 33.15 -0.74
C ARG A 291 9.19 34.31 -1.74
N ILE A 292 8.03 34.95 -1.66
CA ILE A 292 7.77 36.19 -2.41
C ILE A 292 8.65 37.31 -1.82
N THR A 293 9.54 37.88 -2.64
CA THR A 293 10.48 38.93 -2.19
C THR A 293 10.02 40.35 -2.46
N SER A 294 9.16 40.57 -3.45
CA SER A 294 8.70 41.90 -3.86
C SER A 294 7.31 41.84 -4.46
N VAL A 295 6.55 42.92 -4.31
CA VAL A 295 5.25 43.12 -4.94
C VAL A 295 5.25 44.44 -5.69
N GLU A 296 4.90 44.40 -6.97
CA GLU A 296 4.76 45.59 -7.82
C GLU A 296 3.28 45.92 -8.00
N VAL A 297 2.93 47.20 -7.83
CA VAL A 297 1.56 47.69 -8.00
C VAL A 297 1.54 48.72 -9.12
N HIS A 298 0.89 48.35 -10.22
CA HIS A 298 0.63 49.27 -11.33
C HIS A 298 -0.74 49.92 -11.14
N TRP A 299 -0.80 51.23 -11.33
CA TRP A 299 -2.04 51.99 -11.32
C TRP A 299 -2.08 52.93 -12.51
N LEU A 300 -3.28 53.15 -13.03
CA LEU A 300 -3.53 54.03 -14.16
C LEU A 300 -4.60 55.04 -13.75
N ARG A 301 -4.38 56.31 -14.09
CA ARG A 301 -5.39 57.36 -13.88
C ARG A 301 -6.42 57.27 -15.00
N ALA A 302 -7.67 56.97 -14.65
CA ALA A 302 -8.78 56.95 -15.61
C ALA A 302 -9.43 58.33 -15.84
N GLY A 303 -9.32 59.28 -14.88
CA GLY A 303 -9.89 60.62 -14.98
C GLY A 303 -9.52 61.56 -13.82
N GLY A 304 -10.02 62.80 -13.84
CA GLY A 304 -9.80 63.81 -12.79
C GLY A 304 -8.81 64.94 -13.16
N PRO A 305 -8.65 65.97 -12.30
CA PRO A 305 -7.85 67.16 -12.60
C PRO A 305 -6.35 66.86 -12.78
N LEU A 306 -5.77 67.32 -13.89
CA LEU A 306 -4.39 67.05 -14.32
C LEU A 306 -3.33 67.86 -13.55
N GLU A 307 -3.69 69.04 -13.04
CA GLU A 307 -2.69 70.04 -12.59
C GLU A 307 -2.14 69.83 -11.16
N ARG A 308 -2.64 68.87 -10.36
CA ARG A 308 -2.40 68.91 -8.90
C ARG A 308 -1.79 67.70 -8.19
N HIS A 309 -1.52 66.55 -8.82
CA HIS A 309 -1.08 65.38 -8.03
C HIS A 309 -0.02 64.50 -8.71
N LEU A 310 1.23 64.56 -8.22
CA LEU A 310 2.17 63.44 -8.23
C LEU A 310 1.68 62.43 -7.19
N ALA A 311 1.22 61.26 -7.62
CA ALA A 311 0.97 60.16 -6.68
C ALA A 311 2.33 59.63 -6.20
N LEU A 312 2.76 60.07 -5.03
CA LEU A 312 3.94 59.57 -4.35
C LEU A 312 3.57 58.23 -3.72
N GLY A 313 3.85 57.11 -4.41
CA GLY A 313 3.56 55.76 -3.90
C GLY A 313 4.04 55.58 -2.46
N GLY A 314 3.14 55.13 -1.58
CA GLY A 314 3.36 54.90 -0.15
C GLY A 314 3.85 53.48 0.16
N LEU A 315 4.58 53.34 1.27
CA LEU A 315 5.17 52.08 1.73
C LEU A 315 4.10 51.02 2.07
N SER A 316 4.33 49.80 1.59
CA SER A 316 3.73 48.58 2.11
C SER A 316 4.54 48.12 3.33
N SER A 317 3.92 48.04 4.51
CA SER A 317 4.47 47.26 5.62
C SER A 317 3.91 45.83 5.54
N ALA A 318 4.49 44.99 4.70
CA ALA A 318 4.58 43.57 5.00
C ALA A 318 5.98 43.35 5.58
N ALA A 319 6.07 42.73 6.75
CA ALA A 319 7.31 42.50 7.46
C ALA A 319 8.27 41.61 6.62
N ALA A 320 9.09 42.25 5.79
CA ALA A 320 10.31 41.69 5.22
C ALA A 320 11.37 42.79 5.27
N THR A 321 12.45 42.49 5.97
CA THR A 321 13.59 43.38 6.21
C THR A 321 14.30 43.75 4.89
N GLN A 322 14.43 45.06 4.62
CA GLN A 322 15.26 45.76 3.60
C GLN A 322 14.65 46.10 2.21
N PRO A 323 15.13 47.17 1.54
CA PRO A 323 14.28 48.17 0.88
C PRO A 323 13.84 47.81 -0.54
N VAL A 324 12.58 48.09 -0.85
CA VAL A 324 11.96 47.98 -2.17
C VAL A 324 12.56 49.02 -3.12
N ARG A 325 13.17 48.57 -4.22
CA ARG A 325 13.66 49.42 -5.30
C ARG A 325 12.49 49.80 -6.23
N LYS A 326 12.26 51.10 -6.41
CA LYS A 326 11.25 51.67 -7.32
C LYS A 326 11.77 51.66 -8.75
N GLU A 327 10.95 51.27 -9.71
CA GLU A 327 11.03 51.81 -11.07
C GLU A 327 9.65 52.19 -11.61
N HIS A 328 9.54 53.47 -11.97
CA HIS A 328 8.41 54.05 -12.68
C HIS A 328 8.57 53.75 -14.17
N ARG A 329 7.48 53.39 -14.85
CA ARG A 329 7.42 53.56 -16.30
C ARG A 329 6.13 54.27 -16.68
N ILE A 330 6.31 55.55 -16.99
CA ILE A 330 5.36 56.35 -17.76
C ILE A 330 5.65 56.03 -19.23
N VAL A 331 4.63 55.61 -19.97
CA VAL A 331 4.62 55.71 -21.44
C VAL A 331 3.58 56.74 -21.79
#